data_AF-A0A7K3S1J5-F1
#
_entry.id   AF-A0A7K3S1J5-F1
#
_cell.length_a   1.000
_cell.length_b   1.000
_cell.length_c   1.000
_cell.angle_alpha   90.00
_cell.angle_beta   90.00
_cell.angle_gamma   90.00
#
_symmetry.space_group_name_H-M   'P 1'
#
loop_
_entity.id
_entity.type
_entity.pdbx_description
1 polymer ?
#
loop_
_entity_poly.entity_id
_entity_poly.type
_entity_poly.pdbx_seq_one_letter_code
_entity_poly.pdbx_strand_id
1 'polypeptide(L)'
;SDAHLAATGSRPKVFVAALGPAAAHTARVSFAVNLFGAGGIEAVHDPVSVDADTAAGSLAASGASVAVLCSSDALYAEQAAQVAGALKSAGAAQVFLAGRPGEYADVDAYVFAGCDAVAVLTSVLDRMGVA
;
A
#
# COMPACT_ATOMS: atom_id res chain seq x y z
N SER A 1 -8.42 -5.89 -14.51
CA SER A 1 -8.67 -6.65 -13.27
C SER A 1 -9.55 -7.87 -13.49
N ASP A 2 -10.73 -7.79 -14.10
CA ASP A 2 -11.57 -8.98 -14.32
C ASP A 2 -10.94 -10.02 -15.24
N ALA A 3 -10.26 -9.59 -16.31
CA ALA A 3 -9.47 -10.48 -17.15
C ALA A 3 -8.32 -11.15 -16.38
N HIS A 4 -7.65 -10.39 -15.50
CA HIS A 4 -6.61 -10.92 -14.61
C HIS A 4 -7.19 -11.94 -13.62
N LEU A 5 -8.33 -11.65 -12.99
CA LEU A 5 -9.04 -12.60 -12.13
C LEU A 5 -9.40 -13.88 -12.89
N ALA A 6 -9.91 -13.76 -14.11
CA ALA A 6 -10.22 -14.92 -14.95
C ALA A 6 -8.97 -15.75 -15.32
N ALA A 7 -7.83 -15.10 -15.51
CA ALA A 7 -6.58 -15.74 -15.93
C ALA A 7 -5.76 -16.33 -14.76
N THR A 8 -5.71 -15.66 -13.61
CA THR A 8 -4.83 -16.01 -12.47
C THR A 8 -5.59 -16.56 -11.26
N GLY A 9 -6.93 -16.46 -11.25
CA GLY A 9 -7.77 -16.90 -10.14
C GLY A 9 -7.82 -15.93 -8.96
N SER A 10 -7.14 -14.78 -9.02
CA SER A 10 -7.19 -13.75 -7.98
C SER A 10 -7.13 -12.34 -8.56
N ARG A 11 -7.61 -11.35 -7.82
CA ARG A 11 -7.41 -9.94 -8.20
C ARG A 11 -5.98 -9.51 -7.86
N PRO A 12 -5.44 -8.48 -8.54
CA PRO A 12 -4.20 -7.86 -8.12
C PRO A 12 -4.36 -7.32 -6.69
N LYS A 13 -3.32 -7.45 -5.86
CA LYS A 13 -3.38 -7.13 -4.43
C LYS A 13 -2.44 -6.01 -4.04
N VAL A 14 -2.88 -5.18 -3.10
CA VAL A 14 -2.04 -4.22 -2.38
C VAL A 14 -2.13 -4.50 -0.88
N PHE A 15 -1.00 -4.57 -0.21
CA PHE A 15 -0.95 -4.70 1.24
C PHE A 15 -1.11 -3.33 1.92
N VAL A 16 -2.04 -3.22 2.86
CA VAL A 16 -2.25 -2.00 3.65
C VAL A 16 -1.45 -2.08 4.95
N ALA A 17 -0.29 -1.43 4.96
CA ALA A 17 0.57 -1.33 6.13
C ALA A 17 0.14 -0.13 6.98
N ALA A 18 -0.82 -0.36 7.87
CA ALA A 18 -1.30 0.65 8.81
C ALA A 18 -0.33 0.80 10.00
N LEU A 19 0.05 2.04 10.34
CA LEU A 19 0.99 2.30 11.45
C LEU A 19 0.30 2.93 12.64
N GLY A 20 0.66 2.48 13.84
CA GLY A 20 0.12 2.97 15.10
C GLY A 20 -1.35 2.56 15.35
N PRO A 21 -2.06 3.27 16.24
CA PRO A 21 -3.43 2.90 16.63
C PRO A 21 -4.47 3.26 15.57
N ALA A 22 -5.63 2.60 15.61
CA ALA A 22 -6.74 2.83 14.68
C ALA A 22 -7.12 4.31 14.50
N ALA A 23 -7.07 5.11 15.58
CA ALA A 23 -7.34 6.54 15.53
C ALA A 23 -6.38 7.32 14.60
N ALA A 24 -5.15 6.83 14.42
CA ALA A 24 -4.15 7.46 13.58
C ALA A 24 -4.25 7.04 12.11
N HIS A 25 -4.63 5.79 11.82
CA HIS A 25 -4.56 5.25 10.45
C HIS A 25 -5.90 5.06 9.75
N THR A 26 -7.03 4.95 10.47
CA THR A 26 -8.34 4.58 9.88
C THR A 26 -8.71 5.42 8.67
N ALA A 27 -8.57 6.75 8.76
CA ALA A 27 -8.93 7.64 7.65
C ALA A 27 -8.12 7.36 6.37
N ARG A 28 -6.81 7.11 6.49
CA ARG A 28 -5.91 6.83 5.36
C ARG A 28 -6.04 5.41 4.85
N VAL A 29 -6.30 4.45 5.74
CA VAL A 29 -6.71 3.09 5.36
C VAL A 29 -7.96 3.15 4.50
N SER A 30 -9.03 3.81 4.96
CA SER A 30 -10.28 3.91 4.20
C SER A 30 -10.07 4.61 2.85
N PHE A 31 -9.25 5.67 2.80
CA PHE A 31 -8.89 6.31 1.53
C PHE A 31 -8.18 5.34 0.58
N ALA A 32 -7.14 4.65 1.04
CA ALA A 32 -6.35 3.74 0.22
C ALA A 32 -7.20 2.56 -0.28
N VAL A 33 -7.98 1.92 0.60
CA VAL A 33 -8.88 0.82 0.24
C VAL A 33 -9.84 1.21 -0.87
N ASN A 34 -10.46 2.40 -0.75
CA ASN A 34 -11.39 2.89 -1.78
C ASN A 34 -10.69 3.26 -3.08
N LEU A 35 -9.51 3.90 -3.01
CA LEU A 35 -8.73 4.28 -4.19
C LEU A 35 -8.30 3.06 -4.99
N PHE A 36 -7.64 2.09 -4.35
CA PHE A 36 -7.17 0.87 -5.02
C PHE A 36 -8.34 -0.03 -5.45
N GLY A 37 -9.39 -0.11 -4.63
CA GLY A 37 -10.63 -0.80 -4.97
C GLY A 37 -11.30 -0.25 -6.23
N ALA A 38 -11.27 1.08 -6.46
CA ALA A 38 -11.78 1.68 -7.69
C ALA A 38 -11.00 1.24 -8.95
N GLY A 39 -9.72 0.86 -8.80
CA GLY A 39 -8.91 0.24 -9.85
C GLY A 39 -9.09 -1.29 -9.98
N GLY A 40 -9.96 -1.89 -9.17
CA GLY A 40 -10.14 -3.34 -9.09
C GLY A 40 -8.97 -4.06 -8.44
N ILE A 41 -8.19 -3.37 -7.60
CA ILE A 41 -7.09 -3.94 -6.82
C ILE A 41 -7.64 -4.25 -5.42
N GLU A 42 -7.44 -5.47 -4.96
CA GLU A 42 -7.83 -5.91 -3.63
C GLU A 42 -6.86 -5.34 -2.58
N ALA A 43 -7.37 -4.51 -1.68
CA ALA A 43 -6.60 -4.00 -0.55
C ALA A 43 -6.67 -4.96 0.63
N VAL A 44 -5.56 -5.65 0.92
CA VAL A 44 -5.44 -6.58 2.03
C VAL A 44 -5.00 -5.82 3.28
N HIS A 45 -5.91 -5.64 4.23
CA HIS A 45 -5.66 -4.97 5.51
C HIS A 45 -5.80 -5.96 6.68
N ASP A 46 -4.83 -6.86 6.76
CA ASP A 46 -4.65 -7.78 7.88
C ASP A 46 -3.14 -8.03 8.07
N PRO A 47 -2.57 -7.81 9.28
CA PRO A 47 -3.22 -7.37 10.51
C PRO A 47 -3.67 -5.90 10.49
N VAL A 48 -4.44 -5.49 11.52
CA VAL A 48 -4.97 -4.13 11.67
C VAL A 48 -3.88 -3.05 11.67
N SER A 49 -2.70 -3.37 12.20
CA SER A 49 -1.52 -2.50 12.19
C SER A 49 -0.25 -3.32 12.12
N VAL A 50 0.82 -2.72 11.61
CA VAL A 50 2.17 -3.27 11.56
C VAL A 50 3.20 -2.25 12.06
N ASP A 51 4.37 -2.76 12.37
CA ASP A 51 5.61 -2.02 12.60
C ASP A 51 6.73 -2.57 11.69
N ALA A 52 7.96 -2.10 11.86
CA ALA A 52 9.06 -2.52 11.00
C ALA A 52 9.42 -4.01 11.13
N ASP A 53 9.20 -4.60 12.31
CA ASP A 53 9.55 -6.00 12.58
C ASP A 53 8.50 -6.96 12.00
N THR A 54 7.23 -6.53 11.96
CA THR A 54 6.09 -7.34 11.51
C THR A 54 5.75 -7.13 10.04
N ALA A 55 6.06 -5.98 9.45
CA ALA A 55 5.65 -5.61 8.09
C ALA A 55 6.09 -6.60 7.01
N ALA A 56 7.31 -7.15 7.11
CA ALA A 56 7.83 -8.12 6.15
C ALA A 56 6.99 -9.41 6.11
N GLY A 57 6.68 -9.96 7.29
CA GLY A 57 5.87 -11.17 7.42
C GLY A 57 4.42 -10.94 6.95
N SER A 58 3.84 -9.79 7.30
CA SER A 58 2.48 -9.43 6.88
C SER A 58 2.37 -9.20 5.37
N LEU A 59 3.37 -8.59 4.73
CA LEU A 59 3.42 -8.47 3.28
C LEU A 59 3.40 -9.86 2.61
N ALA A 60 4.28 -10.76 3.06
CA ALA A 60 4.32 -12.12 2.53
C ALA A 60 3.00 -12.86 2.72
N ALA A 61 2.39 -12.75 3.90
CA ALA A 61 1.09 -13.37 4.20
C ALA A 61 -0.06 -12.81 3.36
N SER A 62 -0.02 -11.52 3.00
CA SER A 62 -1.03 -10.88 2.16
C SER A 62 -1.05 -11.39 0.72
N GLY A 63 0.09 -11.93 0.24
CA GLY A 63 0.31 -12.29 -1.16
C GLY A 63 0.41 -11.10 -2.12
N ALA A 64 0.53 -9.88 -1.59
CA ALA A 64 0.74 -8.68 -2.40
C ALA A 64 2.23 -8.45 -2.70
N SER A 65 2.52 -7.90 -3.87
CA SER A 65 3.87 -7.41 -4.25
C SER A 65 4.02 -5.90 -4.09
N VAL A 66 2.93 -5.20 -3.77
CA VAL A 66 2.87 -3.75 -3.57
C VAL A 66 2.28 -3.48 -2.20
N ALA A 67 2.79 -2.45 -1.52
CA ALA A 67 2.30 -2.02 -0.21
C ALA A 67 1.94 -0.53 -0.21
N VAL A 68 1.06 -0.13 0.71
CA VAL A 68 0.75 1.28 1.01
C VAL A 68 0.82 1.54 2.52
N LEU A 69 1.62 2.53 2.91
CA LEU A 69 1.71 2.99 4.30
C LEU A 69 0.53 3.91 4.62
N CYS A 70 -0.20 3.60 5.70
CA CYS A 70 -1.36 4.37 6.17
C CYS A 70 -1.20 4.75 7.64
N SER A 71 -1.02 6.02 7.96
CA SER A 71 -0.91 6.50 9.35
C SER A 71 -1.07 8.01 9.44
N SER A 72 -0.89 8.65 10.60
CA SER A 72 -0.83 10.11 10.73
C SER A 72 0.49 10.69 10.22
N ASP A 73 0.53 12.00 9.97
CA ASP A 73 1.78 12.65 9.50
C ASP A 73 2.89 12.61 10.55
N ALA A 74 2.52 12.69 11.84
CA ALA A 74 3.45 12.54 12.94
C ALA A 74 4.10 11.15 12.95
N LEU A 75 3.29 10.09 12.80
CA LEU A 75 3.81 8.73 12.80
C LEU A 75 4.60 8.40 11.53
N TYR A 76 4.31 9.04 10.39
CA TYR A 76 5.18 8.90 9.22
C TYR A 76 6.58 9.45 9.47
N ALA A 77 6.69 10.62 10.12
CA ALA A 77 7.99 11.20 10.46
C ALA A 77 8.84 10.29 11.36
N GLU A 78 8.20 9.46 12.18
CA GLU A 78 8.87 8.53 13.09
C GLU A 78 9.17 7.16 12.46
N GLN A 79 8.24 6.62 11.67
CA GLN A 79 8.23 5.19 11.34
C GLN A 79 8.24 4.88 9.83
N ALA A 80 7.89 5.84 8.96
CA ALA A 80 7.68 5.54 7.54
C ALA A 80 8.90 4.92 6.87
N ALA A 81 10.09 5.51 7.08
CA ALA A 81 11.33 5.03 6.47
C ALA A 81 11.69 3.61 6.94
N GLN A 82 11.52 3.32 8.23
CA GLN A 82 11.85 2.01 8.78
C GLN A 82 10.91 0.91 8.25
N VAL A 83 9.60 1.19 8.19
CA VAL A 83 8.62 0.24 7.68
C VAL A 83 8.71 0.08 6.17
N ALA A 84 8.92 1.18 5.42
CA ALA A 84 9.17 1.11 3.98
C ALA A 84 10.40 0.25 3.66
N GLY A 85 11.51 0.45 4.38
CA GLY A 85 12.72 -0.35 4.23
C GLY A 85 12.49 -1.84 4.54
N ALA A 86 11.70 -2.15 5.56
CA ALA A 86 11.32 -3.54 5.87
C ALA A 86 10.49 -4.18 4.75
N LEU A 87 9.52 -3.44 4.19
CA LEU A 87 8.70 -3.89 3.06
C LEU A 87 9.55 -4.10 1.80
N LYS A 88 10.46 -3.17 1.48
CA LYS A 88 11.40 -3.30 0.37
C LYS A 88 12.31 -4.51 0.53
N SER A 89 12.87 -4.70 1.72
CA SER A 89 13.72 -5.84 2.05
C SER A 89 12.97 -7.18 1.94
N ALA A 90 11.66 -7.16 2.19
CA ALA A 90 10.77 -8.31 2.01
C ALA A 90 10.36 -8.57 0.55
N GLY A 91 10.80 -7.73 -0.40
CA GLY A 91 10.52 -7.89 -1.82
C GLY A 91 9.32 -7.10 -2.33
N ALA A 92 8.84 -6.08 -1.61
CA ALA A 92 7.86 -5.15 -2.16
C ALA A 92 8.42 -4.49 -3.42
N ALA A 93 7.79 -4.74 -4.57
CA ALA A 93 8.13 -4.11 -5.84
C ALA A 93 7.87 -2.59 -5.78
N GLN A 94 6.85 -2.18 -5.03
CA GLN A 94 6.55 -0.78 -4.81
C GLN A 94 5.93 -0.55 -3.42
N VAL A 95 6.33 0.54 -2.77
CA VAL A 95 5.79 1.05 -1.51
C VAL A 95 5.21 2.44 -1.76
N PHE A 96 3.90 2.57 -1.58
CA PHE A 96 3.18 3.84 -1.58
C PHE A 96 3.08 4.41 -0.16
N LEU A 97 2.84 5.72 -0.07
CA LEU A 97 2.38 6.37 1.16
C LEU A 97 1.07 7.11 0.91
N ALA A 98 0.07 6.87 1.76
CA ALA A 98 -1.22 7.54 1.71
C ALA A 98 -1.18 8.91 2.42
N GLY A 99 -0.71 9.94 1.73
CA GLY A 99 -0.50 11.26 2.29
C GLY A 99 0.17 12.21 1.31
N ARG A 100 0.38 13.46 1.74
CA ARG A 100 1.09 14.44 0.93
C ARG A 100 2.53 13.98 0.68
N PRO A 101 3.13 14.32 -0.48
CA PRO A 101 4.53 14.03 -0.74
C PRO A 101 5.46 14.54 0.36
N GLY A 102 6.39 13.67 0.76
CA GLY A 102 7.47 13.97 1.69
C GLY A 102 8.76 13.30 1.23
N GLU A 103 9.80 13.36 2.06
CA GLU A 103 11.06 12.66 1.82
C GLU A 103 11.22 11.55 2.86
N TYR A 104 10.78 10.35 2.50
CA TYR A 104 10.97 9.15 3.30
C TYR A 104 11.75 8.14 2.45
N ALA A 105 12.82 7.58 3.02
CA ALA A 105 13.57 6.52 2.36
C ALA A 105 12.62 5.34 2.02
N ASP A 106 12.89 4.68 0.89
CA ASP A 106 12.19 3.48 0.43
C ASP A 106 10.68 3.64 0.11
N VAL A 107 10.14 4.86 0.17
CA VAL A 107 8.80 5.20 -0.36
C VAL A 107 8.94 5.66 -1.82
N ASP A 108 8.28 4.95 -2.74
CA ASP A 108 8.40 5.22 -4.19
C ASP A 108 7.39 6.24 -4.72
N ALA A 109 6.21 6.31 -4.10
CA ALA A 109 5.10 7.08 -4.62
C ALA A 109 4.11 7.49 -3.52
N TYR A 110 3.32 8.52 -3.81
CA TYR A 110 2.36 9.10 -2.89
C TYR A 110 0.96 9.08 -3.49
N VAL A 111 -0.03 8.74 -2.67
CA VAL A 111 -1.45 8.83 -3.02
C VAL A 111 -2.17 9.74 -2.03
N PHE A 112 -2.91 10.71 -2.54
CA PHE A 112 -3.59 11.70 -1.72
C PHE A 112 -4.81 12.25 -2.45
N ALA A 113 -5.73 12.85 -1.70
CA ALA A 113 -6.90 13.50 -2.30
C ALA A 113 -6.46 14.60 -3.28
N GLY A 114 -6.86 14.47 -4.55
CA GLY A 114 -6.47 15.37 -5.64
C GLY A 114 -5.28 14.89 -6.47
N CYS A 115 -4.68 13.72 -6.20
CA CYS A 115 -3.74 13.11 -7.14
C CYS A 115 -4.48 12.62 -8.40
N ASP A 116 -3.74 12.44 -9.49
CA ASP A 116 -4.26 11.78 -10.69
C ASP A 116 -4.45 10.27 -10.41
N ALA A 117 -5.65 9.92 -9.94
CA ALA A 117 -5.99 8.56 -9.56
C ALA A 117 -5.89 7.60 -10.75
N VAL A 118 -6.23 8.05 -11.97
CA VAL A 118 -6.15 7.19 -13.17
C VAL A 118 -4.70 6.87 -13.47
N ALA A 119 -3.82 7.88 -13.51
CA ALA A 119 -2.39 7.66 -13.76
C ALA A 119 -1.74 6.74 -12.71
N VAL A 120 -2.08 6.92 -11.43
CA VAL A 120 -1.59 6.06 -10.34
C VAL A 120 -2.07 4.62 -10.52
N LEU A 121 -3.38 4.42 -10.74
CA LEU A 121 -3.98 3.09 -10.84
C LEU A 121 -3.52 2.34 -12.08
N THR A 122 -3.39 3.03 -13.23
CA THR A 122 -2.79 2.45 -14.43
C THR A 122 -1.34 2.03 -14.17
N SER A 123 -0.52 2.92 -13.60
CA SER A 123 0.88 2.62 -13.35
C SER A 123 1.08 1.42 -12.41
N VAL A 124 0.24 1.25 -11.39
CA VAL A 124 0.39 0.12 -10.46
C VAL A 124 -0.12 -1.19 -11.10
N LEU A 125 -1.20 -1.14 -11.89
CA LEU A 125 -1.71 -2.32 -12.61
C LEU A 125 -0.71 -2.82 -13.65
N ASP A 126 -0.07 -1.92 -14.39
CA ASP A 126 0.98 -2.26 -15.36
C ASP A 126 2.14 -2.97 -14.67
N ARG A 127 2.56 -2.48 -13.49
CA ARG A 127 3.61 -3.11 -12.67
C ARG A 127 3.21 -4.49 -12.13
N MET A 128 1.92 -4.69 -11.87
CA MET A 128 1.37 -5.99 -11.48
C MET A 128 1.20 -6.95 -12.68
N GLY A 129 1.52 -6.52 -13.91
CA GLY A 129 1.36 -7.34 -15.12
C GLY A 129 -0.09 -7.58 -15.51
N VAL A 130 -0.99 -6.65 -15.16
CA VAL A 130 -2.41 -6.73 -15.48
C VAL A 130 -2.65 -6.21 -16.89
N ALA A 131 -3.04 -7.10 -17.80
CA ALA A 131 -3.47 -6.77 -19.15
C ALA A 131 -4.98 -6.45 -19.22
#